data_AF-A0A7J6QVQ7-F1
#
_entry.id   AF-A0A7J6QVQ7-F1
#
_cell.length_a   1.000
_cell.length_b   1.000
_cell.length_c   1.000
_cell.angle_alpha   90.00
_cell.angle_beta   90.00
_cell.angle_gamma   90.00
#
_symmetry.space_group_name_H-M   'P 1'
#
loop_
_entity.id
_entity.type
_entity.pdbx_description
1 polymer ?
#
loop_
_entity_poly.entity_id
_entity_poly.type
_entity_poly.pdbx_seq_one_letter_code
_entity_poly.pdbx_strand_id
1 'polypeptide(L)'
;MMSSGTPPSTAGSAERSSTQESSRQANEPDNSRASDAIAQKVSKRNRKRIVKSMRFKVTVGLLIAAYAITIGLGADSDDPGARIWVILETMFATCFTIEIALRVYAEDWRSYIRDSWSKFDLLLVTLQWVDILVSAASLKTLAVLRALRVLRLMQVVSIGPAFRELWIIVNGMQESARATVWVAGLLLMLLYVFGV
;
A
#
# COMPACT_ATOMS: atom_id res chain seq x y z
N MET A 1 87.34 -7.59 -41.46
CA MET A 1 86.29 -6.75 -42.09
C MET A 1 84.95 -7.22 -41.54
N MET A 2 84.46 -6.58 -40.48
CA MET A 2 83.23 -6.95 -39.78
C MET A 2 82.09 -6.03 -40.23
N SER A 3 80.98 -6.66 -40.64
CA SER A 3 79.71 -6.04 -41.02
C SER A 3 79.07 -5.39 -39.80
N SER A 4 78.80 -4.08 -39.85
CA SER A 4 78.02 -3.36 -38.85
C SER A 4 76.55 -3.30 -39.29
N GLY A 5 75.72 -4.18 -38.73
CA GLY A 5 74.26 -4.03 -38.76
C GLY A 5 73.82 -2.95 -37.77
N THR A 6 73.04 -1.98 -38.24
CA THR A 6 72.34 -0.99 -37.41
C THR A 6 71.14 -1.63 -36.70
N PRO A 7 70.94 -1.42 -35.39
CA PRO A 7 69.79 -1.95 -34.67
C PRO A 7 68.52 -1.09 -34.88
N PRO A 8 67.33 -1.66 -34.68
CA PRO A 8 66.07 -1.07 -35.11
C PRO A 8 65.47 -0.09 -34.08
N SER A 9 64.69 0.83 -34.65
CA SER A 9 63.84 1.83 -33.98
C SER A 9 62.99 1.26 -32.84
N THR A 10 63.27 1.73 -31.61
CA THR A 10 62.54 1.38 -30.38
C THR A 10 61.51 2.43 -29.95
N ALA A 11 61.34 3.51 -30.71
CA ALA A 11 60.49 4.65 -30.32
C ALA A 11 58.98 4.35 -30.41
N GLY A 12 58.54 3.43 -31.28
CA GLY A 12 57.12 3.16 -31.54
C GLY A 12 56.40 2.33 -30.47
N SER A 13 57.12 1.72 -29.52
CA SER A 13 56.53 0.83 -28.52
C SER A 13 56.00 1.58 -27.29
N ALA A 14 56.60 2.71 -26.93
CA ALA A 14 56.19 3.48 -25.74
C ALA A 14 54.90 4.29 -25.97
N GLU A 15 54.66 4.76 -27.19
CA GLU A 15 53.46 5.52 -27.57
C GLU A 15 52.20 4.65 -27.68
N ARG A 16 52.37 3.37 -28.06
CA ARG A 16 51.25 2.41 -28.11
C ARG A 16 50.78 2.01 -26.72
N SER A 17 51.67 1.91 -25.74
CA SER A 17 51.31 1.61 -24.35
C SER A 17 50.51 2.73 -23.67
N SER A 18 50.88 3.99 -23.86
CA SER A 18 50.17 5.13 -23.27
C SER A 18 48.79 5.36 -23.90
N THR A 19 48.68 5.15 -25.22
CA THR A 19 47.40 5.24 -25.93
C THR A 19 46.45 4.08 -25.58
N GLN A 20 47.00 2.90 -25.27
CA GLN A 20 46.24 1.71 -24.89
C GLN A 20 45.79 1.72 -23.42
N GLU A 21 46.53 2.36 -22.50
CA GLU A 21 46.08 2.60 -21.13
C GLU A 21 44.98 3.67 -21.06
N SER A 22 45.12 4.76 -21.81
CA SER A 22 44.11 5.84 -21.84
C SER A 22 42.75 5.38 -22.41
N SER A 23 42.77 4.45 -23.37
CA SER A 23 41.55 3.84 -23.93
C SER A 23 40.99 2.69 -23.08
N ARG A 24 41.77 2.11 -22.15
CA ARG A 24 41.28 1.14 -21.15
C ARG A 24 40.56 1.81 -19.99
N GLN A 25 41.01 3.00 -19.58
CA GLN A 25 40.43 3.74 -18.46
C GLN A 25 39.10 4.42 -18.82
N ALA A 26 38.86 4.72 -20.10
CA ALA A 26 37.60 5.26 -20.60
C ALA A 26 36.46 4.23 -20.76
N ASN A 27 36.76 2.94 -20.59
CA ASN A 27 35.84 1.83 -20.88
C ASN A 27 35.47 1.00 -19.64
N GLU A 28 35.83 1.43 -18.42
CA GLU A 28 35.22 0.88 -17.22
C GLU A 28 33.77 1.38 -17.15
N PRO A 29 32.76 0.53 -17.42
CA PRO A 29 31.39 0.94 -17.22
C PRO A 29 31.22 1.34 -15.75
N ASP A 30 30.47 2.41 -15.53
CA ASP A 30 30.08 2.97 -14.23
C ASP A 30 29.32 1.95 -13.38
N ASN A 31 30.06 0.96 -12.88
CA ASN A 31 29.61 -0.19 -12.11
C ASN A 31 29.14 0.24 -10.72
N SER A 32 29.62 1.39 -10.24
CA SER A 32 29.20 2.03 -9.00
C SER A 32 27.75 2.52 -9.08
N ARG A 33 27.36 3.25 -10.15
CA ARG A 33 25.95 3.65 -10.31
C ARG A 33 25.01 2.46 -10.53
N ALA A 34 25.48 1.42 -11.23
CA ALA A 34 24.69 0.19 -11.39
C ALA A 34 24.50 -0.54 -10.05
N SER A 35 25.56 -0.62 -9.23
CA SER A 35 25.53 -1.22 -7.89
C SER A 35 24.63 -0.43 -6.93
N ASP A 36 24.66 0.89 -6.96
CA ASP A 36 23.79 1.76 -6.16
C ASP A 36 22.31 1.63 -6.56
N ALA A 37 22.04 1.56 -7.87
CA ALA A 37 20.69 1.34 -8.39
C ALA A 37 20.15 -0.06 -8.01
N ILE A 38 21.01 -1.09 -8.00
CA ILE A 38 20.67 -2.44 -7.57
C ILE A 38 20.45 -2.47 -6.04
N ALA A 39 21.32 -1.85 -5.24
CA ALA A 39 21.18 -1.76 -3.79
C ALA A 39 19.88 -1.02 -3.38
N GLN A 40 19.56 0.09 -4.06
CA GLN A 40 18.29 0.79 -3.86
C GLN A 40 17.08 -0.08 -4.25
N LYS A 41 17.15 -0.82 -5.35
CA LYS A 41 16.07 -1.73 -5.77
C LYS A 41 15.90 -2.93 -4.82
N VAL A 42 17.00 -3.49 -4.30
CA VAL A 42 17.00 -4.61 -3.36
C VAL A 42 16.46 -4.17 -1.99
N SER A 43 16.89 -3.00 -1.49
CA SER A 43 16.36 -2.42 -0.25
C SER A 43 14.85 -2.14 -0.34
N LYS A 44 14.39 -1.58 -1.46
CA LYS A 44 12.96 -1.41 -1.75
C LYS A 44 12.19 -2.74 -1.88
N ARG A 45 12.85 -3.83 -2.33
CA ARG A 45 12.24 -5.18 -2.41
C ARG A 45 12.09 -5.85 -1.05
N ASN A 46 13.11 -5.77 -0.19
CA ASN A 46 13.06 -6.41 1.13
C ASN A 46 12.05 -5.71 2.06
N ARG A 47 11.96 -4.38 1.99
CA ARG A 47 10.95 -3.60 2.75
C ARG A 47 9.52 -4.02 2.43
N LYS A 48 9.22 -4.30 1.16
CA LYS A 48 7.91 -4.79 0.71
C LYS A 48 7.62 -6.25 1.09
N ARG A 49 8.64 -7.07 1.32
CA ARG A 49 8.49 -8.49 1.68
C ARG A 49 8.10 -8.69 3.14
N ILE A 50 8.61 -7.86 4.05
CA ILE A 50 8.29 -7.97 5.49
C ILE A 50 6.81 -7.63 5.73
N VAL A 51 6.31 -6.58 5.09
CA VAL A 51 4.92 -6.11 5.24
C VAL A 51 3.89 -6.93 4.45
N LYS A 52 4.29 -7.63 3.39
CA LYS A 52 3.40 -8.57 2.67
C LYS A 52 3.26 -9.94 3.31
N SER A 53 3.90 -10.20 4.45
CA SER A 53 3.80 -11.50 5.09
C SER A 53 2.34 -11.78 5.49
N MET A 54 1.85 -12.99 5.18
CA MET A 54 0.49 -13.44 5.54
C MET A 54 0.22 -13.28 7.05
N ARG A 55 1.27 -13.41 7.87
CA ARG A 55 1.23 -13.24 9.32
C ARG A 55 0.81 -11.83 9.72
N PHE A 56 1.34 -10.81 9.06
CA PHE A 56 0.98 -9.42 9.32
C PHE A 56 -0.51 -9.18 9.10
N LYS A 57 -1.05 -9.64 7.96
CA LYS A 57 -2.49 -9.54 7.67
C LYS A 57 -3.37 -10.27 8.70
N VAL A 58 -2.96 -11.48 9.12
CA VAL A 58 -3.68 -12.26 10.12
C VAL A 58 -3.64 -11.59 11.48
N THR A 59 -2.48 -11.08 11.91
CA THR A 59 -2.33 -10.34 13.17
C THR A 59 -3.28 -9.14 13.21
N VAL A 60 -3.35 -8.36 12.13
CA VAL A 60 -4.26 -7.20 12.05
C VAL A 60 -5.71 -7.62 12.09
N GLY A 61 -6.09 -8.66 11.34
CA GLY A 61 -7.45 -9.20 11.39
C GLY A 61 -7.84 -9.65 12.80
N LEU A 62 -6.89 -10.23 13.54
CA LEU A 62 -7.09 -10.69 14.91
C LEU A 62 -7.22 -9.52 15.89
N LEU A 63 -6.44 -8.45 15.70
CA LEU A 63 -6.54 -7.21 16.47
C LEU A 63 -7.90 -6.52 16.30
N ILE A 64 -8.43 -6.47 15.07
CA ILE A 64 -9.76 -5.90 14.84
C ILE A 64 -10.86 -6.81 15.36
N ALA A 65 -10.72 -8.12 15.22
CA ALA A 65 -11.67 -9.06 15.80
C ALA A 65 -11.71 -8.92 17.33
N ALA A 66 -10.56 -8.82 17.99
CA ALA A 66 -10.46 -8.57 19.42
C ALA A 66 -11.08 -7.23 19.82
N TYR A 67 -10.88 -6.19 19.01
CA TYR A 67 -11.50 -4.88 19.19
C TYR A 67 -13.04 -4.93 19.06
N ALA A 68 -13.55 -5.64 18.05
CA ALA A 68 -14.98 -5.82 17.84
C ALA A 68 -15.63 -6.61 18.99
N ILE A 69 -14.94 -7.64 19.50
CA ILE A 69 -15.38 -8.40 20.68
C ILE A 69 -15.43 -7.49 21.91
N THR A 70 -14.42 -6.65 22.13
CA THR A 70 -14.43 -5.72 23.28
C THR A 70 -15.56 -4.71 23.20
N ILE A 71 -15.87 -4.17 22.02
CA ILE A 71 -17.07 -3.33 21.85
C ILE A 71 -18.36 -4.12 22.11
N GLY A 72 -18.46 -5.35 21.58
CA GLY A 72 -19.64 -6.20 21.76
C GLY A 72 -19.90 -6.53 23.23
N LEU A 73 -18.85 -6.89 23.98
CA LEU A 73 -18.94 -7.14 25.42
C LEU A 73 -19.24 -5.86 26.22
N GLY A 74 -18.70 -4.72 25.80
CA GLY A 74 -19.00 -3.43 26.41
C GLY A 74 -20.43 -2.95 26.17
N ALA A 75 -21.07 -3.38 25.08
CA ALA A 75 -22.45 -3.01 24.74
C ALA A 75 -23.50 -3.63 25.68
N ASP A 76 -23.21 -4.79 26.27
CA ASP A 76 -24.11 -5.51 27.19
C ASP A 76 -23.71 -5.31 28.66
N SER A 77 -22.66 -4.51 28.92
CA SER A 77 -22.21 -4.22 30.27
C SER A 77 -23.02 -3.08 30.91
N ASP A 78 -23.39 -3.24 32.18
CA ASP A 78 -24.17 -2.24 32.94
C ASP A 78 -23.43 -0.91 33.15
N ASP A 79 -22.09 -0.92 33.06
CA ASP A 79 -21.25 0.29 33.11
C ASP A 79 -20.42 0.46 31.82
N PRO A 80 -21.04 0.97 30.74
CA PRO A 80 -20.33 1.26 29.49
C PRO A 80 -19.30 2.39 29.61
N GLY A 81 -19.24 3.09 30.75
CA GLY A 81 -18.25 4.13 31.07
C GLY A 81 -17.05 3.63 31.87
N ALA A 82 -16.98 2.33 32.18
CA ALA A 82 -15.90 1.79 33.00
C ALA A 82 -14.52 2.11 32.38
N ARG A 83 -13.58 2.52 33.23
CA ARG A 83 -12.21 2.91 32.81
C ARG A 83 -11.53 1.85 31.96
N ILE A 84 -11.84 0.58 32.22
CA ILE A 84 -11.28 -0.56 31.48
C ILE A 84 -11.63 -0.50 29.98
N TRP A 85 -12.85 -0.10 29.62
CA TRP A 85 -13.31 -0.01 28.24
C TRP A 85 -12.57 1.09 27.48
N VAL A 86 -12.43 2.26 28.10
CA VAL A 86 -11.70 3.40 27.53
C VAL A 86 -10.22 3.07 27.30
N ILE A 87 -9.59 2.37 28.26
CA ILE A 87 -8.19 1.94 28.14
C ILE A 87 -8.03 0.95 26.98
N LEU A 88 -8.91 -0.06 26.89
CA LEU A 88 -8.88 -1.04 25.81
C LEU A 88 -9.06 -0.37 24.45
N GLU A 89 -10.05 0.51 24.31
CA GLU A 89 -10.31 1.25 23.09
C GLU A 89 -9.11 2.09 22.64
N THR A 90 -8.46 2.77 23.58
CA THR A 90 -7.26 3.58 23.32
C THR A 90 -6.06 2.70 22.93
N MET A 91 -5.88 1.55 23.59
CA MET A 91 -4.83 0.58 23.25
C MET A 91 -4.99 0.03 21.84
N PHE A 92 -6.20 -0.39 21.46
CA PHE A 92 -6.48 -0.89 20.12
C PHE A 92 -6.30 0.20 19.06
N ALA A 93 -6.78 1.43 19.31
CA ALA A 93 -6.57 2.56 18.40
C ALA A 93 -5.08 2.86 18.18
N THR A 94 -4.29 2.83 19.25
CA THR A 94 -2.84 3.04 19.17
C THR A 94 -2.15 1.93 18.39
N CYS A 95 -2.51 0.66 18.63
CA CYS A 95 -1.95 -0.47 17.90
C CYS A 95 -2.27 -0.40 16.39
N PHE A 96 -3.51 -0.05 16.05
CA PHE A 96 -3.93 0.16 14.66
C PHE A 96 -3.18 1.33 14.01
N THR A 97 -2.91 2.39 14.76
CA THR A 97 -2.12 3.53 14.25
C THR A 97 -0.68 3.13 13.93
N ILE A 98 -0.02 2.36 14.80
CA ILE A 98 1.35 1.86 14.58
C ILE A 98 1.41 0.96 13.34
N GLU A 99 0.43 0.08 13.19
CA GLU A 99 0.25 -0.81 12.05
C GLU A 99 0.16 -0.03 10.73
N ILE A 100 -0.67 1.01 10.68
CA ILE A 100 -0.79 1.87 9.50
C ILE A 100 0.49 2.63 9.22
N ALA A 101 1.17 3.13 10.26
CA ALA A 101 2.47 3.77 10.10
C ALA A 101 3.52 2.81 9.47
N LEU A 102 3.54 1.55 9.90
CA LEU A 102 4.40 0.51 9.30
C LEU A 102 4.05 0.25 7.82
N ARG A 103 2.76 0.19 7.49
CA ARG A 103 2.27 -0.02 6.12
C ARG A 103 2.64 1.13 5.20
N VAL A 104 2.42 2.36 5.66
CA VAL A 104 2.82 3.60 4.98
C VAL A 104 4.33 3.66 4.76
N TYR A 105 5.12 3.28 5.78
CA TYR A 105 6.58 3.23 5.68
C TYR A 105 7.06 2.20 4.64
N ALA A 106 6.35 1.08 4.49
CA ALA A 106 6.71 0.05 3.53
C ALA A 106 6.36 0.40 2.08
N GLU A 107 5.20 1.00 1.85
CA GLU A 107 4.66 1.26 0.50
C GLU A 107 5.10 2.59 -0.12
N ASP A 108 5.85 3.42 0.60
CA ASP A 108 6.14 4.83 0.27
C ASP A 108 4.87 5.71 0.31
N TRP A 109 4.93 6.86 1.01
CA TRP A 109 3.80 7.78 1.22
C TRP A 109 3.03 8.12 -0.06
N ARG A 110 3.75 8.37 -1.17
CA ARG A 110 3.16 8.73 -2.48
C ARG A 110 2.33 7.60 -3.09
N SER A 111 2.75 6.34 -2.91
CA SER A 111 1.97 5.21 -3.42
C SER A 111 0.75 4.95 -2.54
N TYR A 112 0.91 5.13 -1.22
CA TYR A 112 -0.16 4.94 -0.25
C TYR A 112 -1.33 5.89 -0.49
N ILE A 113 -1.08 7.20 -0.66
CA ILE A 113 -2.16 8.17 -0.93
C ILE A 113 -2.84 8.01 -2.29
N ARG A 114 -2.22 7.28 -3.24
CA ARG A 114 -2.81 7.04 -4.55
C ARG A 114 -3.80 5.88 -4.54
N ASP A 115 -3.63 4.90 -3.66
CA ASP A 115 -4.58 3.81 -3.51
C ASP A 115 -5.84 4.28 -2.75
N SER A 116 -7.01 4.08 -3.35
CA SER A 116 -8.29 4.47 -2.74
C SER A 116 -8.57 3.71 -1.44
N TRP A 117 -8.15 2.45 -1.37
CA TRP A 117 -8.29 1.62 -0.19
C TRP A 117 -7.41 2.09 0.97
N SER A 118 -6.16 2.45 0.69
CA SER A 118 -5.25 3.00 1.70
C SER A 118 -5.73 4.36 2.24
N LYS A 119 -6.31 5.22 1.40
CA LYS A 119 -6.95 6.47 1.86
C LYS A 119 -8.15 6.21 2.77
N PHE A 120 -8.97 5.21 2.43
CA PHE A 120 -10.10 4.81 3.25
C PHE A 120 -9.63 4.30 4.63
N ASP A 121 -8.60 3.46 4.65
CA ASP A 121 -7.96 2.97 5.87
C ASP A 121 -7.45 4.11 6.78
N LEU A 122 -6.76 5.10 6.19
CA LEU A 122 -6.31 6.30 6.91
C LEU A 122 -7.48 7.11 7.48
N LEU A 123 -8.55 7.28 6.70
CA LEU A 123 -9.76 7.98 7.15
C LEU A 123 -10.35 7.28 8.38
N LEU A 124 -10.43 5.95 8.37
CA LEU A 124 -10.96 5.18 9.51
C LEU A 124 -10.15 5.38 10.79
N VAL A 125 -8.81 5.40 10.70
CA VAL A 125 -7.93 5.68 11.85
C VAL A 125 -8.23 7.06 12.41
N THR A 126 -8.27 8.07 11.53
CA THR A 126 -8.46 9.47 11.96
C THR A 126 -9.82 9.66 12.64
N LEU A 127 -10.86 9.04 12.11
CA LEU A 127 -12.21 9.12 12.66
C LEU A 127 -12.32 8.40 14.01
N GLN A 128 -11.56 7.32 14.22
CA GLN A 128 -11.49 6.66 15.52
C GLN A 128 -10.83 7.53 16.59
N TRP A 129 -9.74 8.24 16.26
CA TRP A 129 -9.14 9.20 17.19
C TRP A 129 -10.05 10.38 17.49
N VAL A 130 -10.76 10.89 16.49
CA VAL A 130 -11.76 11.95 16.69
C VAL A 130 -12.88 11.48 17.62
N ASP A 131 -13.36 10.25 17.47
CA ASP A 131 -14.42 9.70 18.33
C ASP A 131 -13.98 9.58 19.80
N ILE A 132 -12.74 9.14 20.05
CA ILE A 132 -12.14 9.11 21.39
C ILE A 132 -12.07 10.53 21.98
N LEU A 133 -11.62 11.50 21.20
CA LEU A 133 -11.49 12.90 21.63
C LEU A 133 -12.84 13.55 21.94
N VAL A 134 -13.84 13.32 21.09
CA VAL A 134 -15.21 13.83 21.27
C VAL A 134 -15.86 13.18 22.50
N SER A 135 -15.64 11.88 22.70
CA SER A 135 -16.11 11.16 23.90
C SER A 135 -15.49 11.73 25.18
N ALA A 136 -14.19 12.05 25.16
CA ALA A 136 -13.51 12.70 26.28
C ALA A 136 -14.04 14.11 26.57
N ALA A 137 -14.46 14.84 25.54
CA ALA A 137 -15.03 16.18 25.67
C ALA A 137 -16.50 16.20 26.16
N SER A 138 -17.11 15.04 26.45
CA SER A 138 -18.51 14.92 26.92
C SER A 138 -19.54 15.65 26.06
N LEU A 139 -19.24 15.80 24.76
CA LEU A 139 -20.17 16.41 23.81
C LEU A 139 -21.35 15.45 23.64
N LYS A 140 -22.56 15.92 23.99
CA LYS A 140 -23.82 15.16 23.98
C LYS A 140 -23.91 14.25 22.76
N THR A 141 -24.29 12.99 22.98
CA THR A 141 -24.32 11.88 22.01
C THR A 141 -25.02 12.26 20.69
N LEU A 142 -24.28 12.82 19.75
CA LEU A 142 -24.77 13.17 18.41
C LEU A 142 -24.93 11.91 17.57
N ALA A 143 -25.83 11.93 16.58
CA ALA A 143 -25.93 10.88 15.57
C ALA A 143 -24.57 10.54 14.93
N VAL A 144 -23.66 11.52 14.89
CA VAL A 144 -22.26 11.37 14.47
C VAL A 144 -21.53 10.31 15.31
N LEU A 145 -21.65 10.32 16.64
CA LEU A 145 -21.01 9.32 17.51
C LEU A 145 -21.56 7.90 17.24
N ARG A 146 -22.84 7.78 16.87
CA ARG A 146 -23.42 6.49 16.44
C ARG A 146 -22.88 6.03 15.09
N ALA A 147 -22.77 6.95 14.13
CA ALA A 147 -22.21 6.65 12.81
C ALA A 147 -20.72 6.27 12.90
N LEU A 148 -19.95 6.94 13.77
CA LEU A 148 -18.53 6.64 14.02
C LEU A 148 -18.36 5.22 14.58
N ARG A 149 -19.26 4.76 15.46
CA ARG A 149 -19.27 3.36 15.93
C ARG A 149 -19.49 2.34 14.81
N VAL A 150 -20.42 2.61 13.88
CA VAL A 150 -20.64 1.73 12.71
C VAL A 150 -19.42 1.74 11.79
N LEU A 151 -18.79 2.91 11.64
CA LEU A 151 -17.60 3.07 10.82
C LEU A 151 -16.41 2.25 11.34
N ARG A 152 -16.29 2.06 12.66
CA ARG A 152 -15.30 1.15 13.26
C ARG A 152 -15.47 -0.29 12.80
N LEU A 153 -16.70 -0.78 12.68
CA LEU A 153 -16.98 -2.12 12.13
C LEU A 153 -16.54 -2.22 10.66
N MET A 154 -16.59 -1.10 9.93
CA MET A 154 -16.11 -1.02 8.55
C MET A 154 -14.59 -1.19 8.41
N GLN A 155 -13.82 -1.13 9.51
CA GLN A 155 -12.40 -1.47 9.48
C GLN A 155 -12.17 -2.97 9.24
N VAL A 156 -13.06 -3.85 9.71
CA VAL A 156 -13.03 -5.30 9.40
C VAL A 156 -13.10 -5.52 7.89
N VAL A 157 -13.97 -4.73 7.24
CA VAL A 157 -14.20 -4.75 5.79
C VAL A 157 -12.95 -4.33 5.02
N SER A 158 -12.20 -3.34 5.52
CA SER A 158 -10.97 -2.81 4.90
C SER A 158 -9.85 -3.86 4.78
N ILE A 159 -9.81 -4.85 5.67
CA ILE A 159 -8.75 -5.88 5.73
C ILE A 159 -9.07 -7.13 4.93
N GLY A 160 -10.35 -7.41 4.70
CA GLY A 160 -10.77 -8.60 3.97
C GLY A 160 -10.30 -8.55 2.51
N PRO A 161 -9.41 -9.48 2.05
CA PRO A 161 -9.15 -9.61 0.61
C PRO A 161 -10.45 -9.85 -0.16
N ALA A 162 -11.41 -10.51 0.48
CA ALA A 162 -12.77 -10.71 -0.02
C ALA A 162 -13.46 -9.41 -0.47
N PHE A 163 -13.31 -8.29 0.26
CA PHE A 163 -13.95 -7.03 -0.13
C PHE A 163 -13.26 -6.37 -1.31
N ARG A 164 -11.92 -6.44 -1.37
CA ARG A 164 -11.17 -5.96 -2.52
C ARG A 164 -11.49 -6.79 -3.78
N GLU A 165 -11.56 -8.11 -3.62
CA GLU A 165 -11.97 -9.04 -4.68
C GLU A 165 -13.42 -8.79 -5.12
N LEU A 166 -14.33 -8.60 -4.16
CA LEU A 166 -15.72 -8.25 -4.44
C LEU A 166 -15.82 -6.93 -5.22
N TRP A 167 -15.05 -5.92 -4.86
CA TRP A 167 -15.04 -4.64 -5.57
C TRP A 167 -14.55 -4.79 -7.02
N ILE A 168 -13.54 -5.63 -7.25
CA ILE A 168 -13.06 -5.96 -8.60
C ILE A 168 -14.15 -6.68 -9.40
N ILE A 169 -14.84 -7.64 -8.79
CA ILE A 169 -15.95 -8.36 -9.42
C ILE A 169 -17.09 -7.39 -9.75
N VAL A 170 -17.47 -6.52 -8.82
CA VAL A 170 -18.51 -5.51 -9.01
C VAL A 170 -18.18 -4.57 -10.16
N ASN A 171 -16.93 -4.11 -10.27
CA ASN A 171 -16.50 -3.32 -11.42
C ASN A 171 -16.64 -4.09 -12.75
N GLY A 172 -16.23 -5.36 -12.77
CA GLY A 172 -16.40 -6.21 -13.95
C GLY A 172 -17.87 -6.44 -14.32
N MET A 173 -18.74 -6.59 -13.32
CA MET A 173 -20.19 -6.67 -13.51
C MET A 173 -20.76 -5.35 -14.03
N GLN A 174 -20.29 -4.21 -13.56
CA GLN A 174 -20.78 -2.90 -13.98
C GLN A 174 -20.46 -2.61 -15.44
N GLU A 175 -19.29 -3.05 -15.93
CA GLU A 175 -18.95 -2.96 -17.35
C GLU A 175 -19.89 -3.81 -18.22
N SER A 176 -20.15 -5.05 -17.78
CA SER A 176 -21.06 -5.96 -18.49
C SER A 176 -22.51 -5.47 -18.45
N ALA A 177 -22.96 -4.96 -17.30
CA ALA A 177 -24.30 -4.40 -17.13
C ALA A 177 -24.54 -3.21 -18.05
N ARG A 178 -23.54 -2.33 -18.23
CA ARG A 178 -23.64 -1.21 -19.18
C ARG A 178 -23.85 -1.71 -20.61
N ALA A 179 -23.13 -2.73 -21.04
CA ALA A 179 -23.31 -3.32 -22.37
C ALA A 179 -24.72 -3.93 -22.52
N THR A 180 -25.20 -4.65 -21.50
CA THR A 180 -26.55 -5.21 -21.48
C THR A 180 -27.63 -4.13 -21.58
N VAL A 181 -27.45 -2.97 -20.94
CA VAL A 181 -28.40 -1.84 -21.04
C VAL A 181 -28.52 -1.33 -22.48
N TRP A 182 -27.41 -1.22 -23.22
CA TRP A 182 -27.45 -0.82 -24.62
C TRP A 182 -28.19 -1.84 -25.49
N VAL A 183 -27.91 -3.13 -25.30
CA VAL A 183 -28.58 -4.22 -26.04
C VAL A 183 -30.08 -4.27 -25.70
N ALA A 184 -30.44 -4.13 -24.43
CA ALA A 184 -31.83 -4.06 -23.99
C ALA A 184 -32.57 -2.86 -24.60
N GLY A 185 -31.90 -1.70 -24.70
CA GLY A 185 -32.44 -0.53 -25.38
C GLY A 185 -32.69 -0.75 -26.88
N LEU A 186 -31.74 -1.38 -27.58
CA LEU A 186 -31.92 -1.75 -28.99
C LEU A 186 -33.06 -2.75 -29.19
N LEU A 187 -33.16 -3.75 -28.30
CA LEU A 187 -34.24 -4.73 -28.34
C LEU A 187 -35.60 -4.07 -28.12
N LEU A 188 -35.70 -3.14 -27.17
CA LEU A 188 -36.92 -2.36 -26.92
C LEU A 188 -37.32 -1.51 -28.14
N MET A 189 -36.35 -0.84 -28.78
CA MET A 189 -36.61 -0.07 -30.00
C MET A 189 -37.17 -0.95 -31.12
N LEU A 190 -36.61 -2.15 -31.30
CA LEU A 190 -37.04 -3.09 -32.33
C LEU A 190 -38.46 -3.60 -32.06
N LEU A 191 -38.77 -3.97 -30.81
CA LEU A 191 -40.13 -4.36 -30.39
C LEU A 191 -41.13 -3.23 -30.61
N TYR A 192 -40.75 -1.97 -30.38
CA TYR A 192 -41.61 -0.82 -30.63
C TYR A 192 -41.97 -0.70 -32.12
N VAL A 193 -41.00 -0.85 -33.03
CA VAL A 193 -41.25 -0.77 -34.48
C VAL A 193 -42.17 -1.87 -34.97
N PHE A 194 -42.03 -3.11 -34.45
CA PHE A 194 -42.91 -4.22 -34.82
C PHE A 194 -44.31 -4.15 -34.17
N GLY A 195 -44.45 -3.42 -33.06
CA GLY A 195 -45.72 -3.27 -32.35
C GLY A 195 -46.59 -2.12 -32.84
N VAL A 196 -46.01 -1.17 -33.58
CA VAL A 196 -46.69 -0.10 -34.33
C VAL A 196 -47.18 -0.62 -35.67
#